data_AF-A0A101EPW8-F1
#
_entry.id   AF-A0A101EPW8-F1
#
_cell.length_a   1.000
_cell.length_b   1.000
_cell.length_c   1.000
_cell.angle_alpha   90.00
_cell.angle_beta   90.00
_cell.angle_gamma   90.00
#
_symmetry.space_group_name_H-M   'P 1'
#
loop_
_entity.id
_entity.type
_entity.pdbx_description
1 polymer ?
#
loop_
_entity_poly.entity_id
_entity_poly.type
_entity_poly.pdbx_seq_one_letter_code
_entity_poly.pdbx_strand_id
1 'polypeptide(L)'
;MKKWIFLFLLFLVVPVLSLAIDLENVTAQFQKLVEDYESGSPQDPFVSYVKENIPQLQKYRIFRRFLAGSVEKTEFAKTPGDYLFVLYQSWKETNWERKLSNVLFLSYFQSTMSGSKPSESVLKNSPAFNSFFAEYRMFVRSNALNLIRWILAYYTGGTNTPPPVEFNLGIRKLGFSFNVNHDVHPDILKLLPEDLETKLKEAIEEIASSKNQAEYTRNINRQASLLWKEFESNISALQNEVADVFENTSPSISNFWWIRFVVYGILLVIFLRKYRTILQFIIAAEILFIW
;
A
#
# COMPACT_ATOMS: atom_id res chain seq x y z
N MET A 1 30.81 -20.95 28.21
CA MET A 1 30.96 -20.09 27.00
C MET A 1 29.87 -20.32 25.94
N LYS A 2 29.52 -21.55 25.54
CA LYS A 2 28.45 -21.82 24.55
C LYS A 2 27.05 -21.26 24.90
N LYS A 3 26.64 -21.26 26.17
CA LYS A 3 25.33 -20.71 26.60
C LYS A 3 25.23 -19.18 26.47
N TRP A 4 26.33 -18.46 26.67
CA TRP A 4 26.38 -17.01 26.52
C TRP A 4 26.45 -16.60 25.04
N ILE A 5 27.12 -17.40 24.21
CA ILE A 5 27.10 -17.23 22.75
C ILE A 5 25.70 -17.48 22.20
N PHE A 6 24.94 -18.44 22.72
CA PHE A 6 23.56 -18.68 22.31
C PHE A 6 22.61 -17.55 22.75
N LEU A 7 22.83 -16.97 23.94
CA LEU A 7 22.08 -15.80 24.43
C LEU A 7 22.43 -14.53 23.64
N PHE A 8 23.70 -14.38 23.24
CA PHE A 8 24.14 -13.28 22.38
C PHE A 8 23.63 -13.45 20.95
N LEU A 9 23.58 -14.69 20.43
CA LEU A 9 22.97 -14.98 19.11
C LEU A 9 21.45 -14.81 19.12
N LEU A 10 20.78 -15.13 20.23
CA LEU A 10 19.34 -14.91 20.39
C LEU A 10 19.00 -13.40 20.48
N PHE A 11 19.94 -12.59 20.97
CA PHE A 11 19.82 -11.12 21.00
C PHE A 11 20.23 -10.45 19.67
N LEU A 12 20.99 -11.14 18.81
CA LEU A 12 21.49 -10.60 17.53
C LEU A 12 20.58 -10.89 16.33
N VAL A 13 19.53 -11.71 16.49
CA VAL A 13 18.62 -12.14 15.40
C VAL A 13 17.24 -11.48 15.49
N VAL A 14 17.08 -10.44 16.31
CA VAL A 14 15.83 -9.68 16.38
C VAL A 14 16.10 -8.20 16.10
N PRO A 15 16.43 -7.80 14.86
CA PRO A 15 15.83 -6.60 14.33
C PRO A 15 14.40 -7.02 13.94
N VAL A 16 13.50 -7.18 14.91
CA VAL A 16 12.08 -7.08 14.58
C VAL A 16 11.93 -5.62 14.22
N LEU A 17 11.92 -5.39 12.91
CA LEU A 17 11.35 -4.24 12.25
C LEU A 17 10.10 -3.85 13.03
N SER A 18 10.23 -2.91 13.97
CA SER A 18 9.09 -2.32 14.66
C SER A 18 8.44 -1.33 13.71
N LEU A 19 7.96 -1.83 12.58
CA LEU A 19 7.13 -1.08 11.70
C LEU A 19 5.87 -0.69 12.48
N ALA A 20 5.44 0.56 12.36
CA ALA A 20 4.17 0.99 12.97
C ALA A 20 2.96 0.20 12.45
N ILE A 21 3.11 -0.48 11.32
CA ILE A 21 2.15 -1.42 10.75
C ILE A 21 2.61 -2.83 11.09
N ASP A 22 1.78 -3.58 11.83
CA ASP A 22 2.03 -4.99 12.08
C ASP A 22 1.76 -5.81 10.79
N LEU A 23 2.84 -6.19 10.11
CA LEU A 23 2.76 -6.96 8.87
C LEU A 23 2.18 -8.36 9.08
N GLU A 24 2.38 -8.98 10.24
CA GLU A 24 1.81 -10.29 10.55
C GLU A 24 0.29 -10.18 10.66
N ASN A 25 -0.21 -9.14 11.33
CA ASN A 25 -1.65 -8.90 11.40
C ASN A 25 -2.25 -8.56 10.01
N VAL A 26 -1.57 -7.71 9.23
CA VAL A 26 -2.01 -7.34 7.88
C VAL A 26 -2.11 -8.57 6.97
N THR A 27 -1.11 -9.44 7.00
CA THR A 27 -1.08 -10.67 6.19
C THR A 27 -2.15 -11.65 6.60
N ALA A 28 -2.33 -11.87 7.92
CA ALA A 28 -3.38 -12.73 8.44
C ALA A 28 -4.79 -12.21 8.07
N GLN A 29 -5.01 -10.89 8.14
CA GLN A 29 -6.28 -10.29 7.70
C GLN A 29 -6.48 -10.42 6.19
N PHE A 30 -5.44 -10.18 5.39
CA PHE A 30 -5.48 -10.35 3.95
C PHE A 30 -5.86 -11.79 3.55
N GLN A 31 -5.21 -12.81 4.14
CA GLN A 31 -5.54 -14.22 3.88
C GLN A 31 -7.01 -14.53 4.19
N LYS A 32 -7.51 -14.06 5.34
CA LYS A 32 -8.92 -14.22 5.70
C LYS A 32 -9.87 -13.58 4.69
N LEU A 33 -9.54 -12.41 4.15
CA LEU A 33 -10.35 -11.75 3.11
C LEU A 33 -10.39 -12.57 1.82
N VAL A 34 -9.26 -13.18 1.44
CA VAL A 34 -9.20 -14.05 0.26
C VAL A 34 -10.01 -15.32 0.47
N GLU A 35 -9.85 -15.99 1.62
CA GLU A 35 -10.63 -17.18 1.98
C GLU A 35 -12.13 -16.90 2.02
N ASP A 36 -12.55 -15.79 2.63
CA ASP A 36 -13.94 -15.37 2.70
C ASP A 36 -14.53 -15.12 1.30
N TYR A 37 -13.76 -14.52 0.40
CA TYR A 37 -14.15 -14.33 -0.99
C TYR A 37 -14.31 -15.67 -1.74
N GLU A 38 -13.36 -16.58 -1.58
CA GLU A 38 -13.34 -17.88 -2.24
C GLU A 38 -14.41 -18.84 -1.73
N SER A 39 -14.88 -18.66 -0.49
CA SER A 39 -15.99 -19.42 0.11
C SER A 39 -17.31 -19.31 -0.68
N GLY A 40 -17.46 -18.25 -1.49
CA GLY A 40 -18.65 -17.99 -2.28
C GLY A 40 -19.79 -17.26 -1.53
N SER A 41 -19.74 -17.21 -0.19
CA SER A 41 -20.71 -16.48 0.65
C SER A 41 -19.98 -15.56 1.65
N PRO A 42 -19.48 -14.39 1.19
CA PRO A 42 -18.67 -13.51 2.00
C PRO A 42 -19.41 -13.05 3.25
N GLN A 43 -18.73 -13.11 4.40
CA GLN A 43 -19.20 -12.56 5.66
C GLN A 43 -18.56 -11.21 5.95
N ASP A 44 -17.37 -10.97 5.40
CA ASP A 44 -16.66 -9.72 5.63
C ASP A 44 -17.39 -8.57 4.89
N PRO A 45 -17.67 -7.44 5.58
CA PRO A 45 -18.40 -6.32 4.98
C PRO A 45 -17.70 -5.73 3.75
N PHE A 46 -16.36 -5.68 3.76
CA PHE A 46 -15.59 -5.14 2.65
C PHE A 46 -15.59 -6.11 1.46
N VAL A 47 -15.42 -7.41 1.70
CA VAL A 47 -15.48 -8.42 0.63
C VAL A 47 -16.86 -8.46 -0.02
N SER A 48 -17.91 -8.41 0.80
CA SER A 48 -19.30 -8.33 0.34
C SER A 48 -19.52 -7.08 -0.53
N TYR A 49 -19.08 -5.92 -0.04
CA TYR A 49 -19.14 -4.65 -0.77
C TYR A 49 -18.45 -4.75 -2.12
N VAL A 50 -17.22 -5.28 -2.16
CA VAL A 50 -16.46 -5.44 -3.42
C VAL A 50 -17.22 -6.36 -4.37
N LYS A 51 -17.67 -7.53 -3.91
CA LYS A 51 -18.40 -8.53 -4.70
C LYS A 51 -19.67 -7.95 -5.34
N GLU A 52 -20.46 -7.18 -4.59
CA GLU A 52 -21.72 -6.59 -5.05
C GLU A 52 -21.52 -5.46 -6.08
N ASN A 53 -20.41 -4.72 -5.98
CA ASN A 53 -20.17 -3.54 -6.81
C ASN A 53 -19.38 -3.86 -8.09
N ILE A 54 -18.69 -4.99 -8.18
CA ILE A 54 -17.97 -5.42 -9.40
C ILE A 54 -18.88 -5.50 -10.64
N PRO A 55 -20.08 -6.12 -10.61
CA PRO A 55 -20.96 -6.16 -11.78
C PRO A 55 -21.38 -4.76 -12.23
N GLN A 56 -21.47 -3.80 -11.32
CA GLN A 56 -21.83 -2.42 -11.63
C GLN A 56 -20.70 -1.71 -12.40
N LEU A 57 -19.44 -1.98 -12.04
CA LEU A 57 -18.27 -1.48 -12.77
C LEU A 57 -18.21 -2.03 -14.20
N GLN A 58 -18.56 -3.30 -14.39
CA GLN A 58 -18.66 -3.90 -15.73
C GLN A 58 -19.79 -3.28 -16.56
N LYS A 59 -20.98 -3.11 -15.95
CA LYS A 59 -22.13 -2.44 -16.60
C LYS A 59 -21.76 -1.02 -17.00
N TYR A 60 -21.11 -0.26 -16.13
CA TYR A 60 -20.65 1.10 -16.42
C TYR A 60 -19.72 1.14 -17.65
N ARG A 61 -18.75 0.22 -17.73
CA ARG A 61 -17.86 0.10 -18.89
C ARG A 61 -18.63 -0.19 -20.19
N ILE A 62 -19.64 -1.06 -20.12
CA ILE A 62 -20.47 -1.42 -21.27
C ILE A 62 -21.36 -0.25 -21.71
N PHE A 63 -22.14 0.33 -20.79
CA PHE A 63 -23.04 1.45 -21.09
C PHE A 63 -22.28 2.65 -21.63
N ARG A 64 -21.13 2.98 -21.05
CA ARG A 64 -20.34 4.13 -21.50
C ARG A 64 -19.67 3.90 -22.86
N ARG A 65 -19.30 2.66 -23.18
CA ARG A 65 -18.85 2.27 -24.54
C ARG A 65 -19.95 2.42 -25.59
N PHE A 66 -21.20 2.10 -25.24
CA PHE A 66 -22.35 2.26 -26.13
C PHE A 66 -22.80 3.72 -26.29
N LEU A 67 -22.73 4.52 -25.22
CA LEU A 67 -23.20 5.90 -25.22
C LEU A 67 -22.19 6.90 -25.78
N ALA A 68 -20.88 6.70 -25.57
CA ALA A 68 -19.90 7.74 -25.87
C ALA A 68 -19.47 7.81 -27.33
N GLY A 69 -19.67 6.77 -28.16
CA GLY A 69 -19.32 6.75 -29.60
C GLY A 69 -17.80 6.83 -29.91
N SER A 70 -17.07 7.66 -29.18
CA SER A 70 -15.63 7.76 -29.06
C SER A 70 -15.27 7.82 -27.57
N VAL A 71 -14.70 6.75 -27.04
CA VAL A 71 -14.09 6.75 -25.70
C VAL A 71 -12.83 7.62 -25.79
N GLU A 72 -12.66 8.61 -24.90
CA GLU A 72 -11.45 9.45 -24.87
C GLU A 72 -10.19 8.58 -24.76
N LYS A 73 -9.08 8.98 -25.39
CA LYS A 73 -7.82 8.18 -25.41
C LYS A 73 -7.32 7.82 -24.01
N THR A 74 -7.61 8.63 -23.00
CA THR A 74 -7.28 8.41 -21.59
C THR A 74 -8.10 7.27 -20.95
N GLU A 75 -9.30 7.01 -21.45
CA GLU A 75 -10.20 5.99 -20.90
C GLU A 75 -9.94 4.59 -21.48
N PHE A 76 -9.33 4.48 -22.67
CA PHE A 76 -8.81 3.22 -23.22
C PHE A 76 -7.68 2.62 -22.38
N ALA A 77 -6.99 3.43 -21.58
CA ALA A 77 -5.87 3.02 -20.75
C ALA A 77 -6.27 2.54 -19.34
N LYS A 78 -7.57 2.60 -18.98
CA LYS A 78 -8.02 2.19 -17.63
C LYS A 78 -7.85 0.68 -17.43
N THR A 79 -7.08 0.34 -16.41
CA THR A 79 -6.79 -1.03 -15.96
C THR A 79 -7.86 -1.50 -14.98
N PRO A 80 -7.98 -2.83 -14.71
CA PRO A 80 -8.84 -3.33 -13.63
C PRO A 80 -8.54 -2.65 -12.27
N GLY A 81 -7.28 -2.31 -12.01
CA GLY A 81 -6.87 -1.58 -10.81
C GLY A 81 -7.52 -0.21 -10.66
N ASP A 82 -7.73 0.53 -11.75
CA ASP A 82 -8.38 1.85 -11.72
C ASP A 82 -9.86 1.77 -11.30
N TYR A 83 -10.52 0.68 -11.65
CA TYR A 83 -11.92 0.45 -11.25
C TYR A 83 -12.02 0.00 -9.79
N LEU A 84 -11.11 -0.88 -9.36
CA LEU A 84 -11.04 -1.31 -7.97
C LEU A 84 -10.64 -0.16 -7.04
N PHE A 85 -9.87 0.80 -7.54
CA PHE A 85 -9.55 2.01 -6.81
C PHE A 85 -10.77 2.85 -6.45
N VAL A 86 -11.82 2.86 -7.28
CA VAL A 86 -13.09 3.55 -6.94
C VAL A 86 -13.73 2.92 -5.70
N LEU A 87 -13.68 1.58 -5.58
CA LEU A 87 -14.19 0.86 -4.41
C LEU A 87 -13.35 1.12 -3.16
N TYR A 88 -12.02 1.25 -3.33
CA TYR A 88 -11.15 1.68 -2.25
C TYR A 88 -11.48 3.10 -1.76
N GLN A 89 -11.71 4.05 -2.67
CA GLN A 89 -12.01 5.44 -2.31
C GLN A 89 -13.37 5.61 -1.63
N SER A 90 -14.36 4.81 -2.00
CA SER A 90 -15.69 4.85 -1.40
C SER A 90 -15.74 4.17 -0.02
N TRP A 91 -14.85 3.20 0.22
CA TRP A 91 -14.77 2.49 1.50
C TRP A 91 -13.97 3.28 2.54
N LYS A 92 -14.66 3.76 3.58
CA LYS A 92 -14.03 4.53 4.66
C LYS A 92 -13.49 3.59 5.74
N GLU A 93 -12.24 3.18 5.60
CA GLU A 93 -11.49 2.48 6.65
C GLU A 93 -10.54 3.44 7.37
N THR A 94 -10.54 3.40 8.70
CA THR A 94 -9.70 4.28 9.54
C THR A 94 -8.46 3.57 10.06
N ASN A 95 -8.53 2.26 10.30
CA ASN A 95 -7.40 1.49 10.78
C ASN A 95 -6.40 1.22 9.64
N TRP A 96 -5.13 1.60 9.83
CA TRP A 96 -4.08 1.48 8.80
C TRP A 96 -3.82 0.04 8.36
N GLU A 97 -3.78 -0.90 9.30
CA GLU A 97 -3.53 -2.33 9.01
C GLU A 97 -4.69 -2.91 8.20
N ARG A 98 -5.91 -2.66 8.65
CA ARG A 98 -7.13 -3.11 7.95
C ARG A 98 -7.24 -2.48 6.56
N LYS A 99 -6.90 -1.21 6.45
CA LYS A 99 -6.89 -0.49 5.17
C LYS A 99 -5.84 -1.07 4.22
N LEU A 100 -4.66 -1.45 4.73
CA LEU A 100 -3.64 -2.12 3.95
C LEU A 100 -4.09 -3.53 3.52
N SER A 101 -4.70 -4.32 4.41
CA SER A 101 -5.21 -5.65 4.05
C SER A 101 -6.29 -5.58 2.96
N ASN A 102 -7.16 -4.56 3.02
CA ASN A 102 -8.16 -4.30 1.98
C ASN A 102 -7.50 -3.99 0.62
N VAL A 103 -6.42 -3.21 0.62
CA VAL A 103 -5.63 -2.91 -0.58
C VAL A 103 -4.94 -4.15 -1.16
N LEU A 104 -4.39 -5.01 -0.30
CA LEU A 104 -3.80 -6.29 -0.72
C LEU A 104 -4.87 -7.19 -1.36
N PHE A 105 -6.06 -7.26 -0.75
CA PHE A 105 -7.20 -7.99 -1.30
C PHE A 105 -7.61 -7.47 -2.68
N LEU A 106 -7.74 -6.15 -2.85
CA LEU A 106 -8.06 -5.56 -4.15
C LEU A 106 -6.97 -5.85 -5.20
N SER A 107 -5.70 -5.91 -4.80
CA SER A 107 -4.58 -6.17 -5.70
C SER A 107 -4.46 -7.66 -6.08
N TYR A 108 -4.78 -8.56 -5.14
CA TYR A 108 -5.03 -9.97 -5.43
C TYR A 108 -6.15 -10.11 -6.47
N PHE A 109 -7.26 -9.41 -6.25
CA PHE A 109 -8.41 -9.45 -7.14
C PHE A 109 -8.13 -8.80 -8.51
N GLN A 110 -7.30 -7.76 -8.57
CA GLN A 110 -6.79 -7.22 -9.82
C GLN A 110 -6.02 -8.29 -10.61
N SER A 111 -5.19 -9.09 -9.91
CA SER A 111 -4.43 -10.18 -10.52
C SER A 111 -5.35 -11.26 -11.09
N THR A 112 -6.40 -11.64 -10.35
CA THR A 112 -7.40 -12.63 -10.83
C THR A 112 -8.15 -12.11 -12.06
N MET A 113 -8.58 -10.84 -12.08
CA MET A 113 -9.24 -10.21 -13.22
C MET A 113 -8.36 -10.15 -14.47
N SER A 114 -7.07 -9.85 -14.28
CA SER A 114 -6.10 -9.78 -15.39
C SER A 114 -5.55 -11.15 -15.81
N GLY A 115 -5.82 -12.22 -15.05
CA GLY A 115 -5.23 -13.54 -15.29
C GLY A 115 -3.71 -13.58 -15.07
N SER A 116 -3.16 -12.60 -14.37
CA SER A 116 -1.75 -12.56 -13.99
C SER A 116 -1.56 -13.20 -12.62
N LYS A 117 -0.36 -13.73 -12.36
CA LYS A 117 -0.01 -14.14 -10.99
C LYS A 117 0.09 -12.89 -10.10
N PRO A 118 -0.31 -12.97 -8.82
CA PRO A 118 0.01 -11.92 -7.86
C PRO A 118 1.54 -11.77 -7.80
N SER A 119 2.03 -10.55 -7.90
CA SER A 119 3.46 -10.23 -7.82
C SER A 119 3.68 -8.82 -7.28
N GLU A 120 4.91 -8.55 -6.85
CA GLU A 120 5.36 -7.22 -6.44
C GLU A 120 5.02 -6.16 -7.48
N SER A 121 5.22 -6.48 -8.76
CA SER A 121 4.95 -5.54 -9.85
C SER A 121 3.46 -5.22 -9.98
N VAL A 122 2.58 -6.22 -9.83
CA VAL A 122 1.13 -5.97 -9.87
C VAL A 122 0.70 -5.10 -8.70
N LEU A 123 1.24 -5.35 -7.50
CA LEU A 123 0.93 -4.57 -6.32
C LEU A 123 1.45 -3.12 -6.43
N LYS A 124 2.71 -2.93 -6.82
CA LYS A 124 3.33 -1.60 -6.98
C LYS A 124 2.64 -0.77 -8.08
N ASN A 125 2.03 -1.43 -9.07
CA ASN A 125 1.23 -0.78 -10.10
C ASN A 125 -0.24 -0.55 -9.70
N SER A 126 -0.69 -1.03 -8.54
CA SER A 126 -2.06 -0.84 -8.05
C SER A 126 -2.29 0.61 -7.60
N PRO A 127 -3.29 1.32 -8.14
CA PRO A 127 -3.60 2.69 -7.71
C PRO A 127 -4.00 2.77 -6.23
N ALA A 128 -4.70 1.74 -5.72
CA ALA A 128 -5.09 1.66 -4.31
C ALA A 128 -3.87 1.56 -3.38
N PHE A 129 -2.86 0.77 -3.78
CA PHE A 129 -1.60 0.63 -3.03
C PHE A 129 -0.81 1.94 -2.99
N ASN A 130 -0.68 2.59 -4.14
CA ASN A 130 0.02 3.86 -4.22
C ASN A 130 -0.71 4.98 -3.44
N SER A 131 -2.05 5.00 -3.48
CA SER A 131 -2.85 5.93 -2.68
C SER A 131 -2.67 5.71 -1.18
N PHE A 132 -2.73 4.44 -0.73
CA PHE A 132 -2.51 4.09 0.67
C PHE A 132 -1.16 4.61 1.18
N PHE A 133 -0.05 4.32 0.47
CA PHE A 133 1.28 4.75 0.88
C PHE A 133 1.46 6.27 0.79
N ALA A 134 0.77 6.96 -0.13
CA ALA A 134 0.75 8.41 -0.16
C ALA A 134 0.05 8.99 1.08
N GLU A 135 -1.12 8.47 1.44
CA GLU A 135 -1.88 8.88 2.63
C GLU A 135 -1.10 8.60 3.91
N TYR A 136 -0.53 7.39 4.03
CA TYR A 136 0.29 7.00 5.17
C TYR A 136 1.54 7.87 5.29
N ARG A 137 2.25 8.14 4.17
CA ARG A 137 3.41 9.03 4.16
C ARG A 137 3.04 10.44 4.62
N MET A 138 1.90 10.99 4.20
CA MET A 138 1.44 12.30 4.67
C MET A 138 1.14 12.30 6.18
N PHE A 139 0.48 11.25 6.67
CA PHE A 139 0.19 11.07 8.09
C PHE A 139 1.49 11.01 8.93
N VAL A 140 2.42 10.14 8.54
CA VAL A 140 3.71 10.00 9.24
C VAL A 140 4.50 11.31 9.16
N ARG A 141 4.53 11.97 7.99
CA ARG A 141 5.22 13.26 7.82
C ARG A 141 4.73 14.33 8.77
N SER A 142 3.42 14.51 8.87
CA SER A 142 2.84 15.55 9.72
C SER A 142 3.24 15.34 11.19
N ASN A 143 3.06 14.11 11.68
CA ASN A 143 3.32 13.80 13.09
C ASN A 143 4.83 13.69 13.41
N ALA A 144 5.65 13.12 12.53
CA ALA A 144 7.09 13.02 12.72
C ALA A 144 7.75 14.40 12.72
N LEU A 145 7.38 15.30 11.80
CA LEU A 145 7.87 16.68 11.83
C LEU A 145 7.52 17.39 13.13
N ASN A 146 6.32 17.14 13.67
CA ASN A 146 5.93 17.71 14.95
C ASN A 146 6.80 17.17 16.10
N LEU A 147 6.98 15.85 16.17
CA LEU A 147 7.83 15.19 17.16
C LEU A 147 9.28 15.68 17.09
N ILE A 148 9.87 15.76 15.89
CA ILE A 148 11.25 16.22 15.72
C ILE A 148 11.40 17.67 16.19
N ARG A 149 10.44 18.56 15.83
CA ARG A 149 10.46 19.95 16.31
C ARG A 149 10.36 20.03 17.84
N TRP A 150 9.52 19.18 18.45
CA TRP A 150 9.43 19.09 19.90
C TRP A 150 10.76 18.69 20.53
N ILE A 151 11.36 17.60 20.05
CA ILE A 151 12.66 17.11 20.52
C ILE A 151 13.72 18.22 20.41
N LEU A 152 13.88 18.81 19.22
CA LEU A 152 14.86 19.86 18.98
C LEU A 152 14.61 21.07 19.89
N ALA A 153 13.36 21.52 20.02
CA ALA A 153 13.01 22.64 20.90
C ALA A 153 13.29 22.34 22.37
N TYR A 154 13.07 21.11 22.85
CA TYR A 154 13.35 20.74 24.23
C TYR A 154 14.86 20.75 24.51
N TYR A 155 15.66 20.08 23.67
CA TYR A 155 17.11 20.00 23.87
C TYR A 155 17.86 21.33 23.59
N THR A 156 17.22 22.29 22.92
CA THR A 156 17.75 23.65 22.73
C THR A 156 17.13 24.68 23.70
N GLY A 157 16.33 24.21 24.67
CA GLY A 157 15.75 25.06 25.72
C GLY A 157 14.62 25.98 25.24
N GLY A 158 14.09 25.75 24.03
CA GLY A 158 12.92 26.46 23.47
C GLY A 158 11.58 26.08 24.06
N THR A 159 11.49 24.92 24.71
CA THR A 159 10.33 24.50 25.50
C THR A 159 10.77 23.77 26.77
N ASN A 160 9.98 23.89 27.83
CA ASN A 160 10.24 23.24 29.11
C ASN A 160 9.60 21.84 29.21
N THR A 161 8.68 21.52 28.29
CA THR A 161 7.96 20.25 28.28
C THR A 161 8.81 19.16 27.61
N PRO A 162 9.14 18.05 28.30
CA PRO A 162 9.92 16.97 27.70
C PRO A 162 9.13 16.25 26.60
N PRO A 163 9.78 15.85 25.49
CA PRO A 163 9.18 15.00 24.48
C PRO A 163 8.88 13.60 25.04
N PRO A 164 7.99 12.81 24.40
CA PRO A 164 7.65 11.45 24.84
C PRO A 164 8.80 10.44 24.71
N VAL A 165 9.95 10.86 24.16
CA VAL A 165 11.14 10.04 23.92
C VAL A 165 12.32 10.75 24.57
N GLU A 166 13.04 10.04 25.44
CA GLU A 166 14.24 10.54 26.07
C GLU A 166 15.48 10.08 25.28
N PHE A 167 16.34 11.05 24.94
CA PHE A 167 17.66 10.83 24.36
C PHE A 167 18.74 11.27 25.34
N ASN A 168 19.92 10.63 25.28
CA ASN A 168 21.07 10.99 26.11
C ASN A 168 21.82 12.22 25.55
N LEU A 169 21.10 13.33 25.41
CA LEU A 169 21.60 14.58 24.86
C LEU A 169 21.61 15.67 25.94
N GLY A 170 22.67 16.48 25.96
CA GLY A 170 22.76 17.63 26.87
C GLY A 170 21.81 18.76 26.44
N ILE A 171 21.02 19.29 27.38
CA ILE A 171 20.15 20.44 27.11
C ILE A 171 20.98 21.72 27.02
N ARG A 172 20.92 22.39 25.86
CA ARG A 172 21.55 23.70 25.62
C ARG A 172 20.52 24.80 25.73
N LYS A 173 20.58 25.64 26.77
CA LYS A 173 19.63 26.75 26.93
C LYS A 173 20.06 27.95 26.07
N LEU A 174 19.51 28.05 24.86
CA LEU A 174 19.84 29.14 23.93
C LEU A 174 19.12 30.47 24.24
N GLY A 175 18.10 30.45 25.11
CA GLY A 175 17.35 31.64 25.51
C GLY A 175 16.25 32.07 24.51
N PHE A 176 15.98 31.25 23.50
CA PHE A 176 14.88 31.43 22.55
C PHE A 176 13.67 30.58 22.95
N SER A 177 12.48 30.89 22.41
CA SER A 177 11.27 30.09 22.62
C SER A 177 10.81 29.42 21.33
N PHE A 178 10.17 28.27 21.39
CA PHE A 178 9.56 27.63 20.21
C PHE A 178 8.19 27.11 20.57
N ASN A 179 7.18 27.48 19.77
CA ASN A 179 5.84 26.94 19.96
C ASN A 179 5.77 25.52 19.35
N VAL A 180 5.59 24.53 20.22
CA VAL A 180 5.51 23.12 19.87
C VAL A 180 4.07 22.66 20.04
N ASN A 181 3.59 21.79 19.15
CA ASN A 181 2.39 21.02 19.40
C ASN A 181 2.76 19.72 20.13
N HIS A 182 2.20 19.51 21.31
CA HIS A 182 2.51 18.36 22.19
C HIS A 182 1.72 17.10 21.86
N ASP A 183 0.91 17.13 20.81
CA ASP A 183 0.19 15.95 20.32
C ASP A 183 1.06 15.14 19.36
N VAL A 184 1.37 13.90 19.75
CA VAL A 184 2.14 12.95 18.94
C VAL A 184 1.42 11.61 18.96
N HIS A 185 1.08 11.13 17.76
CA HIS A 185 0.47 9.82 17.63
C HIS A 185 1.43 8.70 18.05
N PRO A 186 1.02 7.73 18.90
CA PRO A 186 1.89 6.67 19.43
C PRO A 186 2.62 5.86 18.37
N ASP A 187 1.98 5.62 17.22
CA ASP A 187 2.59 4.87 16.10
C ASP A 187 3.88 5.50 15.56
N ILE A 188 4.04 6.82 15.68
CA ILE A 188 5.26 7.50 15.23
C ILE A 188 6.45 7.15 16.11
N LEU A 189 6.21 6.89 17.39
CA LEU A 189 7.25 6.48 18.33
C LEU A 189 7.84 5.11 17.96
N LYS A 190 7.06 4.27 17.28
CA LYS A 190 7.54 2.97 16.77
C LYS A 190 8.42 3.12 15.52
N LEU A 191 8.27 4.22 14.77
CA LEU A 191 8.98 4.48 13.50
C LEU A 191 10.30 5.25 13.67
N LEU A 192 10.78 5.42 14.90
CA LEU A 192 12.00 6.19 15.17
C LEU A 192 13.21 5.52 14.50
N PRO A 193 14.00 6.25 13.71
CA PRO A 193 15.25 5.75 13.17
C PRO A 193 16.24 5.41 14.30
N GLU A 194 16.96 4.29 14.17
CA GLU A 194 17.95 3.86 15.16
C GLU A 194 19.09 4.87 15.33
N ASP A 195 19.47 5.56 14.25
CA ASP A 195 20.56 6.54 14.22
C ASP A 195 20.10 7.99 14.54
N LEU A 196 18.84 8.15 14.97
CA LEU A 196 18.24 9.45 15.21
C LEU A 196 19.00 10.27 16.27
N GLU A 197 19.49 9.65 17.34
CA GLU A 197 20.22 10.35 18.41
C GLU A 197 21.48 11.06 17.89
N THR A 198 22.25 10.38 17.04
CA THR A 198 23.46 10.94 16.43
C THR A 198 23.13 12.13 15.53
N LYS A 199 22.09 12.01 14.70
CA LYS A 199 21.65 13.08 13.81
C LYS A 199 21.01 14.26 14.55
N LEU A 200 20.32 14.00 15.65
CA LEU A 200 19.80 15.03 16.55
C LEU A 200 20.94 15.85 17.15
N LYS A 201 22.04 15.20 17.54
CA LYS A 201 23.21 15.89 18.08
C LYS A 201 23.80 16.88 17.06
N GLU A 202 23.98 16.46 15.81
CA GLU A 202 24.44 17.33 14.71
C GLU A 202 23.46 18.49 14.46
N ALA A 203 22.15 18.19 14.43
CA ALA A 203 21.11 19.21 14.25
C ALA A 203 21.12 20.25 15.39
N ILE A 204 21.35 19.84 16.64
CA ILE A 204 21.43 20.72 17.80
C ILE A 204 22.65 21.65 17.70
N GLU A 205 23.80 21.17 17.23
CA GLU A 205 24.98 22.01 16.99
C GLU A 205 24.68 23.10 15.94
N GLU A 206 24.01 22.73 14.84
CA GLU A 206 23.62 23.70 13.81
C GLU A 206 22.58 24.71 14.32
N ILE A 207 21.67 24.30 15.21
CA ILE A 207 20.70 25.22 15.81
C ILE A 207 21.38 26.16 16.82
N ALA A 208 22.42 25.68 17.52
CA ALA A 208 23.17 26.48 18.49
C ALA A 208 23.88 27.70 17.89
N SER A 209 24.12 27.72 16.58
CA SER A 209 24.70 28.90 15.89
C SER A 209 23.69 30.03 15.64
N SER A 210 22.42 29.86 16.02
CA SER A 210 21.36 30.85 15.78
C SER A 210 21.59 32.12 16.60
N LYS A 211 21.54 33.28 15.95
CA LYS A 211 21.84 34.59 16.59
C LYS A 211 20.60 35.29 17.10
N ASN A 212 19.42 34.97 16.55
CA ASN A 212 18.16 35.60 16.93
C ASN A 212 16.98 34.61 16.86
N GLN A 213 15.83 35.03 17.40
CA GLN A 213 14.61 34.23 17.49
C GLN A 213 14.10 33.74 16.12
N ALA A 214 14.21 34.57 15.08
CA ALA A 214 13.76 34.22 13.73
C ALA A 214 14.65 33.14 13.10
N GLU A 215 15.97 33.28 13.24
CA GLU A 215 16.97 32.33 12.77
C GLU A 215 16.85 30.99 13.50
N TYR A 216 16.65 31.03 14.81
CA TYR A 216 16.38 29.83 15.63
C TYR A 216 15.15 29.06 15.14
N THR A 217 14.03 29.76 14.94
CA THR A 217 12.78 29.16 14.42
C THR A 217 12.99 28.57 13.03
N ARG A 218 13.74 29.25 12.16
CA ARG A 218 14.07 28.76 10.82
C ARG A 218 14.96 27.51 10.88
N ASN A 219 15.96 27.51 11.74
CA ASN A 219 16.90 26.41 11.90
C ASN A 219 16.23 25.16 12.45
N ILE A 220 15.34 25.28 13.45
CA ILE A 220 14.53 24.14 13.92
C ILE A 220 13.71 23.54 12.78
N ASN A 221 12.98 24.38 12.03
CA ASN A 221 12.14 23.90 10.93
C ASN A 221 12.95 23.25 9.80
N ARG A 222 14.11 23.84 9.48
CA ARG A 222 15.06 23.28 8.51
C ARG A 222 15.56 21.91 8.96
N GLN A 223 16.07 21.81 10.19
CA GLN A 223 16.59 20.56 10.73
C GLN A 223 15.53 19.48 10.84
N ALA A 224 14.34 19.83 11.31
CA ALA A 224 13.21 18.88 11.34
C ALA A 224 12.89 18.33 9.93
N SER A 225 12.95 19.18 8.91
CA SER A 225 12.72 18.78 7.52
C SER A 225 13.84 17.91 6.95
N LEU A 226 15.07 18.04 7.42
CA LEU A 226 16.19 17.19 7.04
C LEU A 226 16.07 15.82 7.70
N LEU A 227 15.80 15.78 9.00
CA LEU A 227 15.61 14.55 9.78
C LEU A 227 14.37 13.75 9.34
N TRP A 228 13.37 14.39 8.73
CA TRP A 228 12.23 13.71 8.10
C TRP A 228 12.67 12.66 7.06
N LYS A 229 13.76 12.88 6.33
CA LYS A 229 14.21 11.96 5.27
C LYS A 229 14.47 10.54 5.77
N GLU A 230 14.83 10.41 7.05
CA GLU A 230 15.08 9.11 7.69
C GLU A 230 13.78 8.31 7.85
N PHE A 231 12.71 8.98 8.26
CA PHE A 231 11.38 8.37 8.31
C PHE A 231 10.88 7.99 6.92
N GLU A 232 11.18 8.82 5.90
CA GLU A 232 10.79 8.54 4.52
C GLU A 232 11.45 7.28 3.97
N SER A 233 12.73 7.06 4.28
CA SER A 233 13.44 5.82 3.93
C SER A 233 12.77 4.58 4.52
N ASN A 234 12.38 4.63 5.80
CA ASN A 234 11.70 3.52 6.48
C ASN A 234 10.34 3.20 5.86
N ILE A 235 9.58 4.22 5.41
CA ILE A 235 8.31 4.02 4.70
C ILE A 235 8.53 3.35 3.34
N SER A 236 9.57 3.75 2.61
CA SER A 236 9.92 3.12 1.33
C SER A 236 10.38 1.67 1.51
N ALA A 237 11.12 1.35 2.58
CA ALA A 237 11.48 -0.01 2.93
C ALA A 237 10.23 -0.86 3.23
N LEU A 238 9.32 -0.35 4.07
CA LEU A 238 8.03 -0.97 4.37
C LEU A 238 7.21 -1.24 3.09
N GLN A 239 7.16 -0.28 2.16
CA GLN A 239 6.44 -0.46 0.90
C GLN A 239 6.98 -1.64 0.07
N ASN A 240 8.30 -1.83 0.07
CA ASN A 240 8.93 -2.96 -0.62
C ASN A 240 8.70 -4.27 0.12
N GLU A 241 8.81 -4.28 1.45
CA GLU A 241 8.57 -5.46 2.27
C GLU A 241 7.13 -5.97 2.12
N VAL A 242 6.14 -5.07 2.16
CA VAL A 242 4.73 -5.42 1.91
C VAL A 242 4.55 -6.05 0.52
N ALA A 243 5.28 -5.57 -0.48
CA ALA A 243 5.18 -6.11 -1.83
C ALA A 243 5.79 -7.51 -1.94
N ASP A 244 6.95 -7.74 -1.33
CA ASP A 244 7.59 -9.05 -1.27
C ASP A 244 6.69 -10.06 -0.53
N VAL A 245 6.18 -9.66 0.64
CA VAL A 245 5.25 -10.46 1.43
C VAL A 245 3.98 -10.79 0.64
N PHE A 246 3.43 -9.83 -0.11
CA PHE A 246 2.26 -10.06 -0.97
C PHE A 246 2.54 -11.10 -2.06
N GLU A 247 3.68 -11.04 -2.74
CA GLU A 247 4.05 -12.01 -3.77
C GLU A 247 4.21 -13.43 -3.19
N ASN A 248 4.83 -13.55 -2.02
CA ASN A 248 5.10 -14.83 -1.38
C ASN A 248 3.88 -15.45 -0.68
N THR A 249 2.91 -14.64 -0.24
CA THR A 249 1.77 -15.09 0.57
C THR A 249 0.49 -15.26 -0.25
N SER A 250 0.38 -14.62 -1.42
CA SER A 250 -0.84 -14.68 -2.23
C SER A 250 -1.05 -16.08 -2.84
N PRO A 251 -2.27 -16.62 -2.81
CA PRO A 251 -2.54 -17.91 -3.42
C PRO A 251 -2.29 -17.88 -4.93
N SER A 252 -1.71 -18.97 -5.44
CA SER A 252 -1.34 -19.06 -6.84
C SER A 252 -2.58 -19.20 -7.73
N ILE A 253 -2.77 -18.26 -8.64
CA ILE A 253 -3.87 -18.31 -9.60
C ILE A 253 -3.45 -19.20 -10.77
N SER A 254 -4.10 -20.36 -10.92
CA SER A 254 -3.95 -21.17 -12.13
C SER A 254 -4.73 -20.54 -13.28
N ASN A 255 -4.01 -19.89 -14.21
CA ASN A 255 -4.66 -19.29 -15.37
C ASN A 255 -4.82 -20.32 -16.50
N PHE A 256 -6.03 -20.85 -16.66
CA PHE A 256 -6.41 -21.74 -17.76
C PHE A 256 -6.87 -21.00 -19.03
N TRP A 257 -6.65 -19.69 -19.17
CA TRP A 257 -7.07 -18.94 -20.36
C TRP A 257 -6.58 -19.55 -21.68
N TRP A 258 -5.41 -20.19 -21.66
CA TRP A 258 -4.82 -20.87 -22.81
C TRP A 258 -5.69 -22.02 -23.34
N ILE A 259 -6.56 -22.61 -22.52
CA ILE A 259 -7.52 -23.64 -22.93
C ILE A 259 -8.43 -23.12 -24.04
N ARG A 260 -8.75 -21.81 -24.08
CA ARG A 260 -9.55 -21.23 -25.17
C ARG A 260 -8.89 -21.44 -26.53
N PHE A 261 -7.57 -21.30 -26.62
CA PHE A 261 -6.83 -21.55 -27.86
C PHE A 261 -6.78 -23.03 -28.23
N VAL A 262 -6.76 -23.93 -27.23
CA VAL A 262 -6.90 -25.37 -27.46
C VAL A 262 -8.28 -25.70 -28.00
N VAL A 263 -9.34 -25.15 -27.40
CA VAL A 263 -10.73 -25.33 -27.86
C VAL A 263 -10.92 -24.74 -29.25
N TYR A 264 -10.39 -23.55 -29.53
CA TYR A 264 -10.41 -22.97 -30.88
C TYR A 264 -9.62 -23.81 -31.88
N GLY A 265 -8.47 -24.36 -31.50
CA GLY A 265 -7.70 -25.29 -32.32
C GLY A 265 -8.49 -26.56 -32.65
N ILE A 266 -9.17 -27.15 -31.67
CA ILE A 266 -10.04 -28.30 -31.86
C ILE A 266 -11.22 -27.95 -32.78
N LEU A 267 -11.90 -26.83 -32.54
CA LEU A 267 -13.00 -26.36 -33.38
C LEU A 267 -12.54 -26.09 -34.82
N LEU A 268 -11.34 -25.53 -35.00
CA LEU A 268 -10.75 -25.26 -36.31
C LEU A 268 -10.39 -26.56 -37.03
N VAL A 269 -9.85 -27.57 -36.32
CA VAL A 269 -9.61 -28.91 -36.89
C VAL A 269 -10.92 -29.62 -37.26
N ILE A 270 -11.95 -29.53 -36.42
CA ILE A 270 -13.29 -30.04 -36.73
C ILE A 270 -13.87 -29.34 -37.96
N PHE A 271 -13.71 -28.01 -38.03
CA PHE A 271 -14.12 -27.20 -39.17
C PHE A 271 -13.37 -27.60 -40.44
N LEU A 272 -12.04 -27.73 -40.41
CA LEU A 272 -11.24 -28.17 -41.56
C LEU A 272 -11.57 -29.60 -42.02
N ARG A 273 -11.90 -30.51 -41.10
CA ARG A 273 -12.13 -31.93 -41.40
C ARG A 273 -13.56 -32.24 -41.84
N LYS A 274 -14.55 -31.43 -41.43
CA LYS A 274 -15.98 -31.60 -41.74
C LYS A 274 -16.67 -30.31 -42.25
N TYR A 275 -15.93 -29.42 -42.91
CA TYR A 275 -16.44 -28.12 -43.38
C TYR A 275 -17.68 -28.29 -44.28
N ARG A 276 -17.71 -29.34 -45.12
CA ARG A 276 -18.86 -29.68 -45.98
C ARG A 276 -20.11 -30.06 -45.19
N THR A 277 -19.97 -30.78 -44.07
CA THR A 277 -21.12 -31.22 -43.26
C THR A 277 -21.73 -30.05 -42.48
N ILE A 278 -20.90 -29.10 -42.05
CA ILE A 278 -21.35 -27.88 -41.36
C ILE A 278 -22.00 -26.92 -42.36
N LEU A 279 -21.43 -26.74 -43.55
CA LEU A 279 -22.07 -25.97 -44.63
C LEU A 279 -23.39 -26.58 -45.09
N GLN A 280 -23.47 -27.92 -45.19
CA GLN A 280 -24.74 -28.60 -45.49
C GLN A 280 -25.78 -28.39 -44.39
N PHE A 281 -25.38 -28.34 -43.12
CA PHE A 281 -26.28 -28.00 -42.01
C PHE A 281 -26.73 -26.53 -42.04
N ILE A 282 -25.85 -25.60 -42.38
CA ILE A 282 -26.17 -24.17 -42.51
C ILE A 282 -27.13 -23.96 -43.69
N ILE A 283 -26.86 -24.58 -44.84
CA ILE A 283 -27.73 -24.53 -46.01
C ILE A 283 -29.08 -25.22 -45.74
N ALA A 284 -29.09 -26.37 -45.04
CA ALA A 284 -30.32 -27.04 -44.65
C ALA A 284 -31.14 -26.23 -43.63
N ALA A 285 -30.48 -25.51 -42.72
CA ALA A 285 -31.12 -24.62 -41.75
C ALA A 285 -31.67 -23.36 -42.43
N GLU A 286 -30.99 -22.78 -43.42
CA GLU A 286 -31.52 -21.67 -44.22
C GLU A 286 -32.71 -22.10 -45.09
N ILE A 287 -32.68 -23.30 -45.68
CA ILE A 287 -33.81 -23.84 -46.47
C ILE A 287 -35.03 -24.09 -45.57
N LEU A 288 -34.84 -24.50 -44.32
CA LEU A 288 -35.92 -24.65 -43.32
C LEU A 288 -36.45 -23.33 -42.76
N PHE A 289 -35.71 -22.22 -42.89
CA PHE A 289 -36.12 -20.88 -42.43
C PHE A 289 -36.78 -20.03 -43.54
N ILE A 290 -36.74 -20.48 -44.80
CA ILE A 290 -37.31 -19.81 -45.98
C ILE A 290 -38.67 -20.42 -46.40
N TRP A 291 -39.16 -21.42 -45.67
CA TRP A 291 -40.53 -21.95 -45.71
C TRP A 291 -41.18 -21.88 -44.33
#